data_AF-A0A0N1IK07-F1
#
_entry.id   AF-A0A0N1IK07-F1
#
_cell.length_a   1.000
_cell.length_b   1.000
_cell.length_c   1.000
_cell.angle_alpha   90.00
_cell.angle_beta   90.00
_cell.angle_gamma   90.00
#
_symmetry.space_group_name_H-M   'P 1'
#
loop_
_entity.id
_entity.type
_entity.pdbx_description
1 polymer ?
#
loop_
_entity_poly.entity_id
_entity_poly.type
_entity_poly.pdbx_seq_one_letter_code
_entity_poly.pdbx_strand_id
1 'polypeptide(L)'
;AVKTEQEELNDLLKELEEESKIETQYNNDFVTKLNDLEKRLNNLKKSQPSTDEEVQKFTSNPVDEQTVIREIIEKIQTDVNNKDTEELSPDLNNELPFCEICNEDAKVRCRGCNYLFCIRCFNEHKDEDCNEYEIYNAPK
;
A
#
# COMPACT_ATOMS: atom_id res chain seq x y z
N ALA A 1 -37.58 1.38 40.92
CA ALA A 1 -36.71 1.50 42.11
C ALA A 1 -35.60 2.47 41.75
N VAL A 2 -35.30 3.45 42.60
CA VAL A 2 -34.14 4.33 42.42
C VAL A 2 -32.90 3.48 42.71
N LYS A 3 -31.95 3.41 41.77
CA LYS A 3 -30.67 2.74 42.01
C LYS A 3 -29.95 3.45 43.16
N THR A 4 -29.29 2.69 44.01
CA THR A 4 -28.49 3.26 45.08
C THR A 4 -27.13 3.72 44.53
N GLU A 5 -26.53 4.74 45.14
CA GLU A 5 -25.20 5.25 44.76
C GLU A 5 -24.13 4.13 44.75
N GLN A 6 -24.28 3.13 45.62
CA GLN A 6 -23.40 1.96 45.66
C GLN A 6 -23.56 1.04 44.45
N GLU A 7 -24.78 0.86 43.96
CA GLU A 7 -25.05 0.09 42.73
C GLU A 7 -24.49 0.83 41.51
N GLU A 8 -24.63 2.16 41.45
CA GLU A 8 -24.06 2.99 40.39
C GLU A 8 -22.53 2.90 40.36
N LEU A 9 -21.88 2.97 41.53
CA LEU A 9 -20.43 2.82 41.64
C LEU A 9 -19.96 1.43 41.16
N ASN A 10 -20.69 0.37 41.50
CA ASN A 10 -20.37 -0.99 41.08
C ASN A 10 -20.54 -1.18 39.57
N ASP A 11 -21.56 -0.57 38.97
CA ASP A 11 -21.77 -0.59 37.52
C ASP A 11 -20.60 0.09 36.79
N LEU A 12 -20.15 1.26 37.27
CA LEU A 12 -19.00 1.97 36.71
C LEU A 12 -17.69 1.18 36.85
N LEU A 13 -17.48 0.51 37.99
CA LEU A 13 -16.29 -0.32 38.18
C LEU A 13 -16.27 -1.50 37.20
N LYS A 14 -17.43 -2.10 36.96
CA LYS A 14 -17.59 -3.20 36.00
C LYS A 14 -17.32 -2.73 34.57
N GLU A 15 -17.85 -1.57 34.19
CA GLU A 15 -17.60 -0.97 32.87
C GLU A 15 -16.10 -0.73 32.64
N LEU A 16 -15.40 -0.16 33.62
CA LEU A 16 -13.94 0.07 33.55
C LEU A 16 -13.15 -1.25 33.41
N GLU A 17 -13.57 -2.31 34.12
CA GLU A 17 -12.92 -3.62 34.02
C GLU A 17 -13.12 -4.24 32.63
N GLU A 18 -14.32 -4.11 32.06
CA GLU A 18 -14.64 -4.57 30.71
C GLU A 18 -13.85 -3.80 29.65
N GLU A 19 -13.75 -2.47 29.79
CA GLU A 19 -12.97 -1.62 28.90
C GLU A 19 -11.47 -1.99 28.94
N SER A 20 -10.91 -2.19 30.14
CA SER A 20 -9.51 -2.60 30.31
C SER A 20 -9.21 -3.97 29.68
N LYS A 21 -10.16 -4.91 29.76
CA LYS A 21 -10.04 -6.22 29.09
C LYS A 21 -10.01 -6.07 27.58
N ILE A 22 -10.89 -5.24 27.02
CA ILE A 22 -10.95 -4.98 25.57
C ILE A 22 -9.63 -4.37 25.09
N GLU A 23 -9.10 -3.37 25.80
CA GLU A 23 -7.84 -2.73 25.45
C GLU A 23 -6.67 -3.73 25.47
N THR A 24 -6.60 -4.56 26.51
CA THR A 24 -5.57 -5.61 26.63
C THR A 24 -5.67 -6.63 25.50
N GLN A 25 -6.88 -7.07 25.17
CA GLN A 25 -7.12 -8.00 24.08
C GLN A 25 -6.71 -7.40 22.73
N TYR A 26 -7.10 -6.16 22.46
CA TYR A 26 -6.72 -5.46 21.23
C TYR A 26 -5.20 -5.35 21.07
N ASN A 27 -4.50 -4.98 22.15
CA ASN A 27 -3.04 -4.88 22.14
C ASN A 27 -2.37 -6.23 21.85
N ASN A 28 -2.87 -7.31 22.46
CA ASN A 28 -2.35 -8.66 22.20
C ASN A 28 -2.60 -9.11 20.75
N ASP A 29 -3.79 -8.84 20.21
CA ASP A 29 -4.13 -9.17 18.82
C ASP A 29 -3.25 -8.38 17.84
N PHE A 30 -2.99 -7.11 18.14
CA PHE A 30 -2.11 -6.26 17.33
C PHE A 30 -0.66 -6.78 17.33
N VAL A 31 -0.10 -7.10 18.51
CA VAL A 31 1.24 -7.69 18.64
C VAL A 31 1.33 -9.01 17.89
N THR A 32 0.30 -9.85 17.96
CA THR A 32 0.26 -11.12 17.23
C THR A 32 0.30 -10.91 15.72
N LYS A 33 -0.47 -9.96 15.19
CA LYS A 33 -0.46 -9.60 13.76
C LYS A 33 0.89 -9.03 13.31
N LEU A 34 1.53 -8.19 14.13
CA LEU A 34 2.86 -7.67 13.84
C LEU A 34 3.91 -8.80 13.77
N ASN A 35 3.87 -9.73 14.71
CA ASN A 35 4.78 -10.89 14.71
C ASN A 35 4.58 -11.78 13.47
N ASP A 36 3.33 -11.97 13.02
CA ASP A 36 3.06 -12.70 11.77
C ASP A 36 3.63 -11.98 10.55
N LEU A 37 3.46 -10.66 10.47
CA LEU A 37 4.04 -9.83 9.40
C LEU A 37 5.57 -9.93 9.40
N GLU A 38 6.22 -9.81 10.55
CA GLU A 38 7.67 -9.93 10.67
C GLU A 38 8.17 -11.31 10.22
N LYS A 39 7.45 -12.38 10.62
CA LYS A 39 7.77 -13.74 10.18
C LYS A 39 7.63 -13.90 8.67
N ARG A 40 6.56 -13.35 8.08
CA ARG A 40 6.34 -13.37 6.64
C ARG A 40 7.45 -12.62 5.90
N LEU A 41 7.82 -11.43 6.36
CA LEU A 41 8.94 -10.65 5.78
C LEU A 41 10.27 -11.41 5.85
N ASN A 42 10.57 -12.04 7.00
CA ASN A 42 11.77 -12.86 7.15
C ASN A 42 11.77 -14.08 6.23
N ASN A 43 10.61 -14.71 6.01
CA ASN A 43 10.50 -15.81 5.05
C ASN A 43 10.70 -15.33 3.62
N LEU A 44 10.10 -14.20 3.23
CA LEU A 44 10.30 -13.58 1.92
C LEU A 44 11.77 -13.27 1.67
N LYS A 45 12.46 -12.69 2.67
CA LYS A 45 13.90 -12.41 2.64
C LYS A 45 14.75 -13.66 2.46
N LYS A 46 14.31 -14.82 2.96
CA LYS A 46 15.00 -16.11 2.81
C LYS A 46 14.65 -16.84 1.51
N SER A 47 13.45 -16.64 0.97
CA SER A 47 12.95 -17.31 -0.24
C SER A 47 13.33 -16.60 -1.53
N GLN A 48 13.79 -15.35 -1.46
CA GLN A 48 14.50 -14.73 -2.58
C GLN A 48 15.89 -15.37 -2.65
N PRO A 49 16.24 -16.08 -3.74
CA PRO A 49 17.64 -16.28 -4.04
C PRO A 49 18.20 -14.88 -4.30
N SER A 50 18.97 -14.38 -3.35
CA SER A 50 19.95 -13.33 -3.63
C SER A 50 20.66 -13.71 -4.92
N THR A 51 20.43 -12.96 -5.99
CA THR A 51 21.45 -12.72 -7.00
C THR A 51 22.55 -11.87 -6.35
N ASP A 52 23.20 -12.41 -5.31
CA ASP A 52 24.32 -11.81 -4.57
C ASP A 52 25.44 -12.85 -4.44
N GLU A 53 25.91 -13.40 -5.57
CA GLU A 53 27.27 -13.94 -5.58
C GLU A 53 28.34 -12.83 -5.47
N GLU A 54 27.96 -11.54 -5.37
CA GLU A 54 28.93 -10.44 -5.28
C GLU A 54 28.98 -9.68 -3.94
N VAL A 55 28.08 -9.92 -2.97
CA VAL A 55 28.02 -9.08 -1.75
C VAL A 55 28.80 -9.65 -0.54
N GLN A 56 29.39 -10.86 -0.64
CA GLN A 56 30.11 -11.48 0.49
C GLN A 56 31.64 -11.33 0.47
N LYS A 57 32.22 -10.40 -0.32
CA LYS A 57 33.69 -10.20 -0.33
C LYS A 57 34.18 -8.76 -0.14
N PHE A 58 33.48 -7.95 0.66
CA PHE A 58 33.99 -6.62 1.02
C PHE A 58 34.10 -6.35 2.53
N THR A 59 33.83 -7.34 3.39
CA THR A 59 34.19 -7.24 4.81
C THR A 59 35.65 -7.63 5.01
N SER A 60 36.60 -6.82 4.50
CA SER A 60 38.03 -6.72 4.93
C SER A 60 38.86 -5.91 3.92
N ASN A 61 38.49 -4.68 3.58
CA ASN A 61 39.47 -3.73 3.01
C ASN A 61 39.01 -2.29 3.27
N PRO A 62 39.91 -1.39 3.69
CA PRO A 62 39.61 0.04 3.77
C PRO A 62 39.59 0.58 2.34
N VAL A 63 38.51 0.33 1.62
CA VAL A 63 38.24 0.98 0.34
C VAL A 63 37.77 2.39 0.67
N ASP A 64 38.51 3.36 0.18
CA ASP A 64 38.24 4.79 0.29
C ASP A 64 36.78 5.07 -0.10
N GLU A 65 35.96 5.46 0.88
CA GLU A 65 34.52 5.72 0.75
C GLU A 65 34.22 6.71 -0.38
N GLN A 66 35.17 7.61 -0.67
CA GLN A 66 35.08 8.59 -1.74
C GLN A 66 35.06 7.97 -3.15
N THR A 67 35.67 6.79 -3.31
CA THR A 67 35.67 6.05 -4.57
C THR A 67 34.34 5.33 -4.79
N VAL A 68 33.77 4.75 -3.72
CA VAL A 68 32.46 4.07 -3.75
C VAL A 68 31.34 5.07 -4.05
N ILE A 69 31.37 6.25 -3.42
CA ILE A 69 30.39 7.30 -3.65
C ILE A 69 30.45 7.80 -5.11
N ARG A 70 31.65 7.90 -5.70
CA ARG A 70 31.82 8.31 -7.10
C ARG A 70 31.21 7.29 -8.06
N GLU A 71 31.45 6.01 -7.83
CA GLU A 71 30.92 4.93 -8.66
C GLU A 71 29.38 4.86 -8.60
N ILE A 72 28.79 5.11 -7.43
CA ILE A 72 27.32 5.19 -7.28
C ILE A 72 26.74 6.37 -8.07
N ILE A 73 27.36 7.56 -7.98
CA ILE A 73 26.91 8.75 -8.70
C ILE A 73 27.02 8.55 -10.21
N GLU A 74 28.13 7.96 -10.67
CA GLU A 74 28.37 7.68 -12.09
C GLU A 74 27.33 6.70 -12.65
N LYS A 75 26.99 5.65 -11.88
CA LYS A 75 25.97 4.68 -12.25
C LYS A 75 24.56 5.27 -12.32
N ILE A 76 24.20 6.14 -11.37
CA ILE A 76 22.93 6.90 -11.42
C ILE A 76 22.88 7.81 -12.66
N GLN A 77 23.98 8.49 -12.99
CA GLN A 77 24.03 9.35 -14.17
C GLN A 77 23.88 8.55 -15.46
N THR A 78 24.50 7.38 -15.57
CA THR A 78 24.34 6.52 -16.75
C THR A 78 22.92 5.94 -16.87
N ASP A 79 22.26 5.62 -15.75
CA ASP A 79 20.88 5.13 -15.74
C ASP A 79 19.86 6.22 -16.08
N VAL A 80 20.17 7.47 -15.75
CA VAL A 80 19.37 8.65 -16.15
C VAL A 80 19.56 8.98 -17.62
N ASN A 81 20.78 8.84 -18.15
CA ASN A 81 21.10 9.19 -19.55
C ASN A 81 20.73 8.09 -20.57
N ASN A 82 20.59 6.83 -20.14
CA ASN A 82 20.18 5.70 -20.99
C ASN A 82 18.66 5.44 -20.99
N LYS A 83 17.85 6.28 -20.32
CA LYS A 83 16.43 6.35 -20.66
C LYS A 83 16.34 7.06 -21.99
N ASP A 84 16.13 6.27 -23.04
CA ASP A 84 15.63 6.73 -24.32
C ASP A 84 14.60 7.83 -24.09
N THR A 85 14.92 9.00 -24.63
CA THR A 85 14.05 10.16 -24.75
C THR A 85 12.91 9.79 -25.71
N GLU A 86 12.04 8.87 -25.31
CA GLU A 86 10.67 8.90 -25.77
C GLU A 86 10.05 10.14 -25.11
N GLU A 87 9.73 11.12 -25.95
CA GLU A 87 8.96 12.28 -25.57
C GLU A 87 7.76 11.80 -24.74
N LEU A 88 7.83 12.00 -23.43
CA LEU A 88 6.72 11.77 -22.51
C LEU A 88 5.63 12.75 -22.92
N SER A 89 4.76 12.31 -23.82
CA SER A 89 3.47 12.94 -24.06
C SER A 89 2.82 13.14 -22.68
N PRO A 90 2.46 14.37 -22.31
CA PRO A 90 2.02 14.70 -20.93
C PRO A 90 0.68 14.08 -20.53
N ASP A 91 0.12 13.18 -21.33
CA ASP A 91 -1.29 12.75 -21.25
C ASP A 91 -1.49 11.27 -20.90
N LEU A 92 -0.42 10.45 -20.85
CA LEU A 92 -0.57 8.99 -20.70
C LEU A 92 -0.20 8.42 -19.32
N ASN A 93 0.31 9.22 -18.38
CA ASN A 93 0.84 8.71 -17.10
C ASN A 93 0.03 9.08 -15.86
N ASN A 94 -1.10 9.79 -16.00
CA ASN A 94 -1.92 10.18 -14.84
C ASN A 94 -3.19 9.36 -14.66
N GLU A 95 -3.53 8.48 -15.61
CA GLU A 95 -4.75 7.67 -15.52
C GLU A 95 -4.43 6.33 -14.83
N LEU A 96 -4.83 6.22 -13.57
CA LEU A 96 -4.63 5.03 -12.74
C LEU A 96 -5.64 3.93 -13.14
N PRO A 97 -5.23 2.65 -13.26
CA PRO A 97 -6.08 1.54 -13.74
C PRO A 97 -7.10 1.04 -12.69
N PHE A 98 -7.54 1.93 -11.80
CA PHE A 98 -8.43 1.62 -10.68
C PHE A 98 -9.74 2.40 -10.81
N CYS A 99 -10.78 1.90 -10.15
CA CYS A 99 -12.07 2.56 -10.02
C CYS A 99 -11.92 3.81 -9.15
N GLU A 100 -12.35 4.97 -9.65
CA GLU A 100 -12.23 6.26 -8.95
C GLU A 100 -13.01 6.33 -7.63
N ILE A 101 -13.99 5.44 -7.44
CA ILE A 101 -14.86 5.43 -6.25
C ILE A 101 -14.35 4.45 -5.19
N CYS A 102 -13.95 3.23 -5.58
CA CYS A 102 -13.64 2.15 -4.64
C CYS A 102 -12.19 1.64 -4.69
N ASN A 103 -11.36 2.16 -5.59
CA ASN A 103 -9.97 1.75 -5.80
C ASN A 103 -9.76 0.26 -6.15
N GLU A 104 -10.83 -0.48 -6.47
CA GLU A 104 -10.74 -1.82 -7.07
C GLU A 104 -10.43 -1.71 -8.57
N ASP A 105 -10.09 -2.82 -9.23
CA ASP A 105 -9.82 -2.84 -10.69
C ASP A 105 -10.94 -2.19 -11.51
N ALA A 106 -10.59 -1.20 -12.33
CA ALA A 106 -11.51 -0.69 -13.32
C ALA A 106 -11.74 -1.69 -14.44
N LYS A 107 -12.99 -1.77 -14.93
CA LYS A 107 -13.38 -2.58 -16.08
C LYS A 107 -14.05 -1.76 -17.18
N VAL A 108 -14.49 -0.55 -16.86
CA VAL A 108 -15.21 0.32 -17.79
C VAL A 108 -14.69 1.76 -17.68
N ARG A 109 -14.69 2.46 -18.82
CA ARG A 109 -14.48 3.91 -18.90
C ARG A 109 -15.81 4.57 -19.23
N CYS A 110 -16.26 5.51 -18.41
CA CYS A 110 -17.48 6.26 -18.68
C CYS A 110 -17.27 7.22 -19.86
N ARG A 111 -18.20 7.27 -20.82
CA ARG A 111 -18.10 8.20 -21.96
C ARG A 111 -18.45 9.64 -21.62
N GLY A 112 -19.24 9.86 -20.57
CA GLY A 112 -19.63 11.21 -20.12
C GLY A 112 -18.48 11.93 -19.41
N CYS A 113 -17.90 11.29 -18.40
CA CYS A 113 -16.88 11.89 -17.54
C CYS A 113 -15.45 11.40 -17.80
N ASN A 114 -15.24 10.46 -18.71
CA ASN A 114 -13.93 9.85 -19.05
C ASN A 114 -13.19 9.15 -17.90
N TYR A 115 -13.82 8.98 -16.73
CA TYR A 115 -13.23 8.27 -15.59
C TYR A 115 -13.42 6.75 -15.67
N LEU A 116 -12.56 6.06 -14.92
CA LEU A 116 -12.52 4.61 -14.81
C LEU A 116 -13.32 4.11 -13.62
N PHE A 117 -14.12 3.07 -13.83
CA PHE A 117 -14.97 2.48 -12.80
C PHE A 117 -14.98 0.96 -12.86
N CYS A 118 -15.33 0.34 -11.74
CA CYS A 118 -15.84 -1.02 -11.74
C CYS A 118 -17.33 -1.01 -12.15
N ILE A 119 -17.86 -2.14 -12.61
CA ILE A 119 -19.23 -2.23 -13.14
C ILE A 119 -20.27 -1.80 -12.09
N ARG A 120 -20.04 -2.12 -10.82
CA ARG A 120 -20.94 -1.74 -9.72
C ARG A 120 -20.98 -0.22 -9.54
N CYS A 121 -19.81 0.41 -9.42
CA CYS A 121 -19.70 1.86 -9.23
C CYS A 121 -20.19 2.65 -10.45
N PHE A 122 -20.02 2.14 -11.67
CA PHE A 122 -20.59 2.76 -12.86
C PHE A 122 -22.13 2.81 -12.82
N ASN A 123 -22.79 1.73 -12.41
CA ASN A 123 -24.26 1.69 -12.33
C ASN A 123 -24.82 2.64 -11.26
N GLU A 124 -24.06 2.88 -10.20
CA GLU A 124 -24.42 3.85 -9.15
C GLU A 124 -24.14 5.30 -9.56
N HIS A 125 -23.10 5.51 -10.37
CA HIS A 125 -22.73 6.81 -10.94
C HIS A 125 -23.64 7.28 -12.08
N LYS A 126 -24.35 6.36 -12.74
CA LYS A 126 -25.18 6.62 -13.93
C LYS A 126 -26.17 7.77 -13.74
N ASP A 127 -25.99 8.86 -14.50
CA ASP A 127 -26.87 10.02 -14.60
C ASP A 127 -27.27 10.30 -16.06
N GLU A 128 -27.95 11.41 -16.38
CA GLU A 128 -28.41 11.71 -17.74
C GLU A 128 -27.27 11.73 -18.78
N ASP A 129 -26.06 12.16 -18.38
CA ASP A 129 -24.89 12.31 -19.25
C ASP A 129 -23.90 11.13 -19.16
N CYS A 130 -23.96 10.32 -18.09
CA CYS A 130 -23.06 9.19 -17.80
C CYS A 130 -23.75 7.84 -17.97
N ASN A 131 -24.48 7.66 -19.09
CA ASN A 131 -25.26 6.45 -19.38
C ASN A 131 -24.53 5.40 -20.22
N GLU A 132 -23.45 5.79 -20.91
CA GLU A 132 -22.68 4.93 -21.82
C GLU A 132 -21.26 4.71 -21.30
N TYR A 133 -20.71 3.52 -21.57
CA TYR A 133 -19.35 3.17 -21.20
C TYR A 133 -18.65 2.37 -22.30
N GLU A 134 -17.32 2.38 -22.26
CA GLU A 134 -16.44 1.53 -23.05
C GLU A 134 -15.74 0.52 -22.14
N ILE A 135 -15.45 -0.67 -22.66
CA ILE A 135 -14.73 -1.69 -21.90
C ILE A 135 -13.26 -1.25 -21.80
N TYR A 136 -12.77 -1.13 -20.57
CA TYR A 136 -11.39 -0.81 -20.28
C TYR A 136 -10.61 -2.08 -19.92
N ASN A 137 -9.47 -2.28 -20.58
CA ASN A 137 -8.52 -3.33 -20.25
C ASN A 137 -7.22 -2.67 -19.79
N ALA A 138 -6.87 -2.86 -18.52
CA ALA A 138 -5.61 -2.36 -17.98
C ALA A 138 -4.42 -2.99 -18.73
N PRO A 139 -3.37 -2.21 -19.05
CA PRO A 139 -2.10 -2.75 -19.52
C PRO A 139 -1.57 -3.78 -18.52
N LYS A 140 -1.07 -4.91 -19.04
CA LYS A 140 -0.47 -5.98 -18.22
C LYS A 140 1.00 -5.71 -17.94
#